data_AF-A0A661VEF7-F1
#
_entry.id   AF-A0A661VEF7-F1
#
_cell.length_a   1.000
_cell.length_b   1.000
_cell.length_c   1.000
_cell.angle_alpha   90.00
_cell.angle_beta   90.00
_cell.angle_gamma   90.00
#
_symmetry.space_group_name_H-M   'P 1'
#
loop_
_entity.id
_entity.type
_entity.pdbx_description
1 polymer ?
#
loop_
_entity_poly.entity_id
_entity_poly.type
_entity_poly.pdbx_seq_one_letter_code
_entity_poly.pdbx_strand_id
1 'polypeptide(L)' 'KCPDCGAEVEIFSDEMRVRCPKCGTRVYRDKVPSCIDWCASARQCLGEERWKELSGEDQ' A
#
# COMPACT_ATOMS: atom_id res chain seq x y z
N LYS A 1 -2.17 -6.01 11.82
CA LYS A 1 -2.28 -7.25 12.63
C LYS A 1 -2.09 -8.47 11.73
N CYS A 2 -1.47 -9.54 12.22
CA CYS A 2 -1.31 -10.78 11.48
C CYS A 2 -2.69 -11.43 11.26
N PRO A 3 -3.08 -11.74 10.01
CA PRO A 3 -4.39 -12.31 9.71
C PRO A 3 -4.56 -13.75 10.24
N ASP A 4 -3.45 -14.45 10.47
CA ASP A 4 -3.43 -15.85 10.87
C ASP A 4 -3.53 -16.03 12.40
N CYS A 5 -2.75 -15.26 13.18
CA CYS A 5 -2.67 -15.44 14.62
C CYS A 5 -3.09 -14.22 15.47
N GLY A 6 -3.52 -13.14 14.81
CA GLY A 6 -4.01 -11.91 15.45
C GLY A 6 -2.94 -11.00 16.08
N ALA A 7 -1.66 -11.42 16.10
CA ALA A 7 -0.57 -10.65 16.68
C ALA A 7 -0.40 -9.28 16.00
N GLU A 8 0.08 -8.29 16.75
CA GLU A 8 0.50 -7.03 16.14
C GLU A 8 1.75 -7.25 15.28
N VAL A 9 1.76 -6.60 14.12
CA VAL A 9 2.84 -6.67 13.14
C VAL A 9 2.98 -5.27 12.57
N GLU A 10 4.22 -4.80 12.50
CA GLU A 10 4.59 -3.54 11.89
C GLU A 10 5.20 -3.82 10.51
N ILE A 11 4.87 -2.98 9.52
CA ILE A 11 5.48 -3.01 8.19
C ILE A 11 6.01 -1.59 7.93
N PHE A 12 7.33 -1.42 7.92
CA PHE A 12 7.96 -0.12 7.71
C PHE A 12 7.72 0.41 6.29
N SER A 13 7.84 1.71 6.05
CA SER A 13 7.51 2.35 4.76
C SER A 13 8.30 1.81 3.57
N ASP A 14 9.51 1.30 3.81
CA ASP A 14 10.40 0.69 2.82
C ASP A 14 10.15 -0.82 2.64
N GLU A 15 9.26 -1.41 3.44
CA GLU A 15 8.94 -2.83 3.41
C GLU A 15 7.61 -3.11 2.69
N MET A 16 7.62 -4.14 1.86
CA MET A 16 6.42 -4.67 1.19
C MET A 16 5.72 -5.78 1.98
N ARG A 17 6.46 -6.45 2.86
CA ARG A 17 6.00 -7.57 3.66
C ARG A 17 6.91 -7.78 4.85
N VAL A 18 6.37 -8.34 5.91
CA VAL A 18 7.11 -8.74 7.12
C VAL A 18 6.78 -10.19 7.48
N ARG A 19 7.67 -10.85 8.20
CA ARG A 19 7.37 -12.15 8.82
C ARG A 19 6.76 -11.90 10.20
N CYS A 20 5.59 -12.47 10.48
CA CYS A 20 4.99 -12.37 11.81
C CYS A 20 5.94 -12.99 12.86
N PRO A 21 6.32 -12.26 13.93
CA PRO A 21 7.25 -12.76 14.93
C PRO A 21 6.66 -13.89 15.79
N LYS A 22 5.32 -14.03 15.84
CA LYS A 22 4.63 -15.03 16.65
C LYS A 22 4.44 -16.37 15.94
N CYS A 23 3.88 -16.37 14.72
CA CYS A 23 3.54 -17.61 14.00
C CYS A 23 4.38 -17.83 12.73
N GLY A 24 5.17 -16.85 12.30
CA GLY A 24 6.03 -16.98 11.12
C GLY A 24 5.33 -16.77 9.78
N THR A 25 4.01 -16.54 9.75
CA THR A 25 3.26 -16.21 8.53
C THR A 25 3.77 -14.92 7.90
N ARG A 26 3.89 -14.89 6.57
CA ARG A 26 4.23 -13.66 5.82
C ARG A 26 3.00 -12.75 5.74
N VAL A 27 3.12 -11.53 6.25
CA VAL A 27 2.09 -10.49 6.19
C VAL A 27 2.52 -9.46 5.16
N TYR A 28 1.63 -9.12 4.23
CA TYR A 28 1.89 -8.17 3.14
C TYR A 28 1.22 -6.84 3.43
N ARG A 29 1.77 -5.76 2.90
CA ARG A 29 1.12 -4.44 2.92
C ARG A 29 -0.10 -4.45 2.00
N ASP A 30 -1.18 -3.78 2.40
CA ASP A 30 -2.43 -3.76 1.65
C ASP A 30 -2.33 -3.00 0.32
N LYS A 31 -1.55 -1.91 0.27
CA LYS A 31 -1.34 -1.10 -0.93
C LYS A 31 0.14 -0.84 -1.12
N VAL A 32 0.61 -0.97 -2.36
CA VAL A 32 1.93 -0.47 -2.77
C VAL A 32 1.80 1.05 -2.94
N PRO A 33 2.62 1.86 -2.24
CA PRO A 33 2.68 3.29 -2.53
C PRO A 33 3.04 3.49 -4.01
N SER A 34 2.30 4.35 -4.69
CA SER A 34 2.52 4.66 -6.09
C SER A 34 2.73 6.16 -6.27
N CYS A 35 3.23 6.58 -7.44
CA CYS A 35 3.52 8.00 -7.69
C CYS A 35 2.30 8.90 -7.48
N ILE A 36 1.07 8.39 -7.60
CA ILE A 36 -0.15 9.17 -7.38
C ILE A 36 -0.28 9.66 -5.93
N ASP A 37 0.32 8.96 -4.96
CA ASP A 37 0.13 9.26 -3.55
C ASP A 37 0.96 10.50 -3.10
N TRP A 38 1.96 10.94 -3.87
CA TRP A 38 2.88 12.03 -3.46
C TRP A 38 3.53 12.84 -4.60
N CYS A 39 3.52 12.38 -5.85
CA CYS A 39 4.20 13.06 -6.95
C CYS A 39 3.30 14.11 -7.60
N ALA A 40 3.74 15.37 -7.59
CA ALA A 40 3.01 16.49 -8.21
C ALA A 40 2.78 16.31 -9.73
N SER A 41 3.66 15.57 -10.42
CA SER A 41 3.54 15.29 -11.86
C SER A 41 2.72 14.04 -12.18
N ALA A 42 2.20 13.31 -11.17
CA ALA A 42 1.52 12.04 -11.39
C ALA A 42 0.33 12.15 -12.36
N ARG A 43 -0.45 13.23 -12.27
CA ARG A 43 -1.58 13.48 -13.17
C ARG A 43 -1.16 13.59 -14.63
N GLN A 44 -0.07 14.30 -14.90
CA GLN A 44 0.49 14.41 -16.25
C GLN A 44 1.04 13.07 -16.75
N CYS A 45 1.73 12.32 -15.89
CA CYS A 45 2.32 11.03 -16.26
C CYS A 45 1.28 9.94 -16.53
N LEU A 46 0.20 9.91 -15.75
CA LEU A 46 -0.87 8.91 -15.86
C LEU A 46 -1.90 9.28 -16.93
N GLY A 47 -2.08 10.58 -17.19
CA GLY A 47 -3.20 11.09 -17.99
C GLY A 47 -4.50 11.16 -17.19
N GLU A 48 -5.45 11.98 -17.67
CA GLU A 48 -6.69 12.31 -16.95
C GLU A 48 -7.54 11.10 -16.57
N GLU A 49 -7.81 10.20 -17.52
CA GLU A 49 -8.70 9.06 -17.28
C GLU A 49 -8.12 8.14 -16.20
N ARG A 50 -6.86 7.74 -16.35
CA ARG A 50 -6.19 6.85 -15.40
C ARG A 50 -5.97 7.49 -14.04
N TRP A 51 -5.72 8.80 -14.00
CA TRP A 51 -5.56 9.53 -12.75
C TRP A 51 -6.87 9.54 -11.94
N LYS A 52 -8.02 9.80 -12.57
CA LYS A 52 -9.33 9.80 -11.89
C LYS A 52 -9.70 8.44 -11.30
N GLU A 53 -9.45 7.36 -12.04
CA GLU A 53 -9.67 5.98 -11.55
C GLU A 53 -8.90 5.66 -10.27
N LEU A 54 -7.72 6.27 -10.10
CA LEU A 54 -6.78 5.96 -9.03
C LEU A 54 -6.78 6.98 -7.89
N SER A 55 -7.18 8.24 -8.11
CA SER A 55 -7.19 9.29 -7.08
C SER A 55 -8.38 9.21 -6.13
N GLY A 56 -9.47 8.54 -6.55
CA GLY A 56 -10.64 8.32 -5.70
C GLY A 56 -11.48 9.57 -5.44
N GLU A 57 -11.33 10.64 -6.24
CA GLU A 57 -12.11 11.88 -6.11
C GLU A 57 -13.60 11.76 -6.50
N ASP A 58 -14.04 10.61 -6.99
CA ASP A 58 -15.45 10.27 -7.28
C ASP A 58 -16.12 9.47 -6.14
N GLN A 59 -15.72 9.68 -4.87
CA GLN A 59 -16.35 9.06 -3.69
C GLN A 59 -16.76 10.08 -2.64
#